data_AF-D6PX67-F1
#
_entry.id   AF-D6PX67-F1
#
_cell.length_a   1.000
_cell.length_b   1.000
_cell.length_c   1.000
_cell.angle_alpha   90.00
_cell.angle_beta   90.00
_cell.angle_gamma   90.00
#
_symmetry.space_group_name_H-M   'P 1'
#
loop_
_entity.id
_entity.type
_entity.pdbx_description
1 polymer ?
#
loop_
_entity_poly.entity_id
_entity_poly.type
_entity_poly.pdbx_seq_one_letter_code
_entity_poly.pdbx_strand_id
1 'polypeptide(L)'
;MWLQKYSLCAVYITLLSVICVTADDASPWRWTCEERRCVKTRNHIQNKDPVLSLEACKMFCNEYGLLWPKPTGKADLGNFLSKININNIEFKMAQEGRASGLMNDAADRFKKIVSLAIPEGISPKSSGKTLTILLVNEFPDVRDFSMAMNESYSIRVQAVSGDRISATITGGSFFGVRHGLETLSQLIVYDDIRNHMLIVRDVTITDNPVYPYRGILLDTSRNFYSIDSIKATIDAMAAVKLNTFHWHITDSQSFPFEVSRRPQLSKIGAYSPAKVHTRKAIEEVVEYGKVRGVRVLPEFDAPAHVGEGWQDTDLTVCFKAEPWSSYCVEPPCGQLNPTREELYDYLEDIYREMSDVFQPDMFHMGGDEVSESCWNSSEEIQNFMIQNRWNLEQASFLKLWNYFQMKAQDRAYKAFGKRLPLILWTSTLTDFTHIDNFLDKDDYIIQVWTTGSSPQVTGLLEKGYRLIMSNYDALYFDCGFGAWVGEGNNWCSPYIGWQKVYDNSPAKIAKKHKHLILGGEAALWSEQSDSSTLDNRLWPRAAALAERLWAEPDHTWHEAEHRMLHIRERLVRMGTQADSLEPEWCYQNEGNCYR
;
A
#
# COMPACT_ATOMS: atom_id res chain seq x y z
N MET A 1 -50.18 67.49 24.86
CA MET A 1 -49.40 66.48 25.60
C MET A 1 -49.70 65.15 24.92
N TRP A 2 -48.94 64.66 23.96
CA TRP A 2 -47.57 64.16 24.08
C TRP A 2 -46.81 64.32 22.76
N LEU A 3 -45.51 64.59 22.87
CA LEU A 3 -44.55 64.91 21.82
C LEU A 3 -43.50 63.78 21.75
N GLN A 4 -43.15 63.35 20.52
CA GLN A 4 -41.80 62.96 20.05
C GLN A 4 -41.12 61.72 20.69
N LYS A 5 -40.33 60.86 20.03
CA LYS A 5 -39.49 60.91 18.80
C LYS A 5 -39.14 59.45 18.39
N TYR A 6 -39.31 59.07 17.12
CA TYR A 6 -38.26 58.77 16.12
C TYR A 6 -37.11 57.81 16.52
N SER A 7 -37.06 56.66 15.85
CA SER A 7 -35.91 56.30 15.00
C SER A 7 -36.30 55.29 13.91
N LEU A 8 -36.01 55.68 12.68
CA LEU A 8 -36.13 54.89 11.46
C LEU A 8 -35.02 53.83 11.40
N CYS A 9 -35.35 52.62 10.97
CA CYS A 9 -34.44 51.80 10.17
C CYS A 9 -35.25 51.21 9.01
N ALA A 10 -34.98 51.74 7.81
CA ALA A 10 -35.52 51.25 6.57
C ALA A 10 -34.91 49.87 6.27
N VAL A 11 -35.75 48.84 6.20
CA VAL A 11 -35.35 47.53 5.67
C VAL A 11 -35.34 47.65 4.14
N TYR A 12 -34.15 47.87 3.58
CA TYR A 12 -33.91 47.63 2.16
C TYR A 12 -33.94 46.11 1.94
N ILE A 13 -35.03 45.61 1.37
CA ILE A 13 -35.05 44.28 0.77
C ILE A 13 -34.26 44.39 -0.53
N THR A 14 -32.95 44.14 -0.47
CA THR A 14 -32.17 43.79 -1.64
C THR A 14 -32.65 42.41 -2.10
N LEU A 15 -33.48 42.41 -3.14
CA LEU A 15 -33.64 41.27 -4.05
C LEU A 15 -32.26 40.99 -4.66
N LEU A 16 -31.42 40.28 -3.92
CA LEU A 16 -30.35 39.50 -4.52
C LEU A 16 -31.07 38.41 -5.31
N SER A 17 -31.10 38.63 -6.63
CA SER A 17 -31.26 37.56 -7.60
C SER A 17 -30.27 36.46 -7.22
N VAL A 18 -30.77 35.47 -6.48
CA VAL A 18 -30.21 34.14 -6.50
C VAL A 18 -30.29 33.76 -7.97
N ILE A 19 -29.17 33.91 -8.68
CA ILE A 19 -28.92 33.16 -9.88
C ILE A 19 -28.99 31.72 -9.38
N CYS A 20 -30.17 31.14 -9.53
CA CYS A 20 -30.34 29.71 -9.52
C CYS A 20 -29.37 29.23 -10.59
N VAL A 21 -28.22 28.68 -10.17
CA VAL A 21 -27.38 27.91 -11.07
C VAL A 21 -28.21 26.68 -11.38
N THR A 22 -29.07 26.80 -12.39
CA THR A 22 -29.79 25.67 -12.95
C THR A 22 -28.73 24.70 -13.47
N ALA A 23 -28.85 23.44 -13.09
CA ALA A 23 -27.97 22.32 -13.44
C ALA A 23 -27.99 21.94 -14.95
N ASP A 24 -28.11 22.93 -15.84
CA ASP A 24 -28.35 22.76 -17.28
C ASP A 24 -27.33 23.48 -18.19
N ASP A 25 -26.37 24.25 -17.65
CA ASP A 25 -25.29 24.79 -18.48
C ASP A 25 -24.27 23.70 -18.78
N ALA A 26 -24.37 23.11 -19.98
CA ALA A 26 -23.39 22.16 -20.51
C ALA A 26 -21.98 22.77 -20.45
N SER A 27 -20.99 21.95 -20.09
CA SER A 27 -19.59 22.39 -20.01
C SER A 27 -19.18 23.18 -21.27
N PRO A 28 -18.61 24.39 -21.10
CA PRO A 28 -18.19 25.22 -22.24
C PRO A 28 -16.97 24.64 -22.97
N TRP A 29 -16.41 23.54 -22.46
CA TRP A 29 -15.21 22.89 -22.95
C TRP A 29 -15.50 21.49 -23.47
N ARG A 30 -14.69 21.08 -24.44
CA ARG A 30 -14.60 19.72 -24.96
C ARG A 30 -13.14 19.36 -25.19
N TRP A 31 -12.86 18.08 -25.38
CA TRP A 31 -11.53 17.61 -25.70
C TRP A 31 -11.49 16.86 -27.03
N THR A 32 -10.39 17.02 -27.76
CA THR A 32 -10.08 16.29 -28.98
C THR A 32 -8.73 15.62 -28.84
N CYS A 33 -8.61 14.38 -29.32
CA CYS A 33 -7.34 13.68 -29.32
C CYS A 33 -6.48 14.15 -30.51
N GLU A 34 -5.34 14.77 -30.21
CA GLU A 34 -4.37 15.24 -31.19
C GLU A 34 -2.99 14.76 -30.76
N GLU A 35 -2.32 13.97 -31.60
CA GLU A 35 -0.98 13.44 -31.32
C GLU A 35 -0.87 12.75 -29.94
N ARG A 36 -1.84 11.89 -29.60
CA ARG A 36 -1.95 11.19 -28.30
C ARG A 36 -2.13 12.12 -27.08
N ARG A 37 -2.63 13.34 -27.29
CA ARG A 37 -2.94 14.31 -26.23
C ARG A 37 -4.38 14.80 -26.35
N CYS A 38 -5.07 14.93 -25.23
CA CYS A 38 -6.39 15.53 -25.15
C CYS A 38 -6.28 17.06 -25.09
N VAL A 39 -6.52 17.70 -26.23
CA VAL A 39 -6.46 19.16 -26.38
C VAL A 39 -7.81 19.78 -26.05
N LYS A 40 -7.80 20.73 -25.11
CA LYS A 40 -8.99 21.45 -24.65
C LYS A 40 -9.40 22.48 -25.70
N THR A 41 -10.65 22.41 -26.18
CA THR A 41 -11.22 23.37 -27.14
C THR A 41 -12.60 23.83 -26.70
N ARG A 42 -13.06 24.98 -27.22
CA ARG A 42 -14.38 25.52 -26.88
C ARG A 42 -15.48 24.66 -27.50
N ASN A 43 -16.50 24.36 -26.71
CA ASN A 43 -17.70 23.66 -27.15
C ASN A 43 -18.70 24.67 -27.74
N HIS A 44 -18.61 24.90 -29.06
CA HIS A 44 -19.54 25.78 -29.76
C HIS A 44 -20.87 25.06 -30.04
N ILE A 45 -22.01 25.71 -29.76
CA ILE A 45 -23.36 25.17 -30.01
C ILE A 45 -23.58 24.76 -31.48
N GLN A 46 -22.86 25.39 -32.40
CA GLN A 46 -22.92 25.12 -33.85
C GLN A 46 -22.05 23.94 -34.29
N ASN A 47 -21.21 23.39 -33.40
CA ASN A 47 -20.36 22.26 -33.73
C ASN A 47 -21.19 20.99 -33.89
N LYS A 48 -21.06 20.33 -35.04
CA LYS A 48 -21.76 19.07 -35.34
C LYS A 48 -20.96 17.84 -34.95
N ASP A 49 -19.69 18.02 -34.58
CA ASP A 49 -18.82 16.90 -34.18
C ASP A 49 -19.22 16.35 -32.81
N PRO A 50 -19.03 15.03 -32.58
CA PRO A 50 -19.24 14.42 -31.27
C PRO A 50 -18.36 15.10 -30.21
N VAL A 51 -19.02 15.67 -29.20
CA VAL A 51 -18.34 16.31 -28.06
C VAL A 51 -17.83 15.24 -27.10
N LEU A 52 -16.54 15.23 -26.76
CA LEU A 52 -15.98 14.34 -25.76
C LEU A 52 -15.71 15.09 -24.45
N SER A 53 -16.08 14.47 -23.32
CA SER A 53 -15.57 14.88 -22.00
C SER A 53 -14.07 14.56 -21.89
N LEU A 54 -13.42 15.10 -20.87
CA LEU A 54 -11.99 14.92 -20.64
C LEU A 54 -11.61 13.44 -20.53
N GLU A 55 -12.30 12.69 -19.66
CA GLU A 55 -12.01 11.27 -19.42
C GLU A 55 -12.39 10.39 -20.63
N ALA A 56 -13.46 10.73 -21.34
CA ALA A 56 -13.83 10.03 -22.57
C ALA A 56 -12.77 10.22 -23.67
N CYS A 57 -12.16 11.41 -23.77
CA CYS A 57 -11.01 11.63 -24.65
C CYS A 57 -9.80 10.80 -24.20
N LYS A 58 -9.41 10.90 -22.92
CA LYS A 58 -8.21 10.24 -22.38
C LYS A 58 -8.26 8.72 -22.52
N MET A 59 -9.43 8.11 -22.37
CA MET A 59 -9.64 6.66 -22.50
C MET A 59 -9.14 6.08 -23.83
N PHE A 60 -9.22 6.83 -24.93
CA PHE A 60 -8.76 6.35 -26.25
C PHE A 60 -7.57 7.12 -26.81
N CYS A 61 -7.24 8.28 -26.23
CA CYS A 61 -6.08 9.06 -26.68
C CYS A 61 -4.77 8.54 -26.09
N ASN A 62 -4.82 8.01 -24.87
CA ASN A 62 -3.71 7.33 -24.23
C ASN A 62 -3.67 5.85 -24.65
N GLU A 63 -2.47 5.28 -24.81
CA GLU A 63 -2.25 3.90 -25.23
C GLU A 63 -2.93 2.87 -24.32
N TYR A 64 -2.95 3.12 -23.01
CA TYR A 64 -3.60 2.26 -22.02
C TYR A 64 -4.87 2.89 -21.44
N GLY A 65 -5.40 3.92 -22.11
CA GLY A 65 -6.55 4.69 -21.64
C GLY A 65 -6.32 5.25 -20.24
N LEU A 66 -7.24 4.91 -19.32
CA LEU A 66 -7.21 5.34 -17.92
C LEU A 66 -6.67 4.26 -16.97
N LEU A 67 -6.12 3.16 -17.50
CA LEU A 67 -5.74 2.02 -16.69
C LEU A 67 -4.49 2.30 -15.83
N TRP A 68 -4.60 1.95 -14.55
CA TRP A 68 -3.48 1.93 -13.62
C TRP A 68 -3.60 0.76 -12.63
N PRO A 69 -2.60 -0.13 -12.53
CA PRO A 69 -1.45 -0.28 -13.43
C PRO A 69 -1.84 -0.61 -14.87
N LYS A 70 -0.93 -0.33 -15.81
CA LYS A 70 -1.04 -0.84 -17.18
C LYS A 70 -1.01 -2.38 -17.19
N PRO A 71 -1.85 -3.06 -18.00
CA PRO A 71 -1.77 -4.50 -18.17
C PRO A 71 -0.45 -4.95 -18.78
N THR A 72 -0.03 -6.17 -18.44
CA THR A 72 1.22 -6.79 -18.92
C THR A 72 1.07 -7.59 -20.21
N GLY A 73 -0.12 -8.15 -20.48
CA GLY A 73 -0.41 -8.90 -21.69
C GLY A 73 -1.11 -8.06 -22.76
N LYS A 74 -1.99 -8.69 -23.55
CA LYS A 74 -2.83 -7.98 -24.52
C LYS A 74 -3.70 -6.96 -23.78
N ALA A 75 -3.74 -5.72 -24.27
CA ALA A 75 -4.62 -4.66 -23.81
C ALA A 75 -5.27 -3.97 -25.02
N ASP A 76 -6.43 -4.48 -25.44
CA ASP A 76 -7.21 -3.93 -26.55
C ASP A 76 -8.49 -3.30 -25.98
N LEU A 77 -8.60 -1.98 -26.10
CA LEU A 77 -9.72 -1.18 -25.58
C LEU A 77 -10.74 -0.82 -26.68
N GLY A 78 -10.52 -1.24 -27.93
CA GLY A 78 -11.35 -0.80 -29.05
C GLY A 78 -11.38 0.74 -29.17
N ASN A 79 -12.49 1.28 -29.67
CA ASN A 79 -12.61 2.72 -30.00
C ASN A 79 -13.95 3.36 -29.58
N PHE A 80 -14.79 2.65 -28.83
CA PHE A 80 -16.16 3.09 -28.58
C PHE A 80 -16.57 2.93 -27.12
N LEU A 81 -17.30 3.92 -26.63
CA LEU A 81 -18.00 3.89 -25.35
C LEU A 81 -19.47 3.51 -25.56
N SER A 82 -20.05 2.83 -24.58
CA SER A 82 -21.48 2.54 -24.49
C SER A 82 -22.04 3.11 -23.20
N LYS A 83 -23.19 3.77 -23.29
CA LYS A 83 -23.93 4.23 -22.11
C LYS A 83 -24.47 3.05 -21.32
N ILE A 84 -24.24 3.01 -20.02
CA ILE A 84 -24.74 1.99 -19.09
C ILE A 84 -25.66 2.61 -18.04
N ASN A 85 -26.60 1.82 -17.53
CA ASN A 85 -27.41 2.18 -16.39
C ASN A 85 -26.78 1.60 -15.11
N ILE A 86 -26.32 2.47 -14.20
CA ILE A 86 -25.65 2.07 -12.96
C ILE A 86 -26.54 1.22 -12.03
N ASN A 87 -27.86 1.38 -12.12
CA ASN A 87 -28.81 0.59 -11.34
C ASN A 87 -29.00 -0.83 -11.90
N ASN A 88 -28.52 -1.09 -13.11
CA ASN A 88 -28.66 -2.37 -13.82
C ASN A 88 -27.30 -3.04 -14.06
N ILE A 89 -26.51 -3.17 -12.98
CA ILE A 89 -25.27 -3.97 -12.98
C ILE A 89 -25.55 -5.31 -12.29
N GLU A 90 -25.54 -6.37 -13.09
CA GLU A 90 -25.86 -7.74 -12.65
C GLU A 90 -24.59 -8.58 -12.58
N PHE A 91 -24.40 -9.32 -11.49
CA PHE A 91 -23.31 -10.26 -11.33
C PHE A 91 -23.80 -11.69 -11.47
N LYS A 92 -22.99 -12.53 -12.11
CA LYS A 92 -23.19 -13.97 -12.22
C LYS A 92 -21.87 -14.67 -11.90
N MET A 93 -21.92 -15.71 -11.09
CA MET A 93 -20.79 -16.60 -10.87
C MET A 93 -20.95 -17.84 -11.76
N ALA A 94 -19.90 -18.22 -12.46
CA ALA A 94 -19.91 -19.43 -13.27
C ALA A 94 -19.82 -20.70 -12.41
N GLN A 95 -19.14 -20.61 -11.26
CA GLN A 95 -18.87 -21.72 -10.35
C GLN A 95 -18.86 -21.20 -8.91
N GLU A 96 -19.31 -22.03 -7.98
CA GLU A 96 -19.24 -21.76 -6.54
C GLU A 96 -18.17 -22.63 -5.88
N GLY A 97 -17.63 -22.18 -4.75
CA GLY A 97 -16.68 -22.91 -3.91
C GLY A 97 -16.35 -22.15 -2.63
N ARG A 98 -15.28 -22.51 -1.94
CA ARG A 98 -14.90 -21.87 -0.65
C ARG A 98 -14.64 -20.37 -0.75
N ALA A 99 -14.35 -19.82 -1.93
CA ALA A 99 -14.13 -18.40 -2.16
C ALA A 99 -15.41 -17.63 -2.59
N SER A 100 -16.58 -18.27 -2.68
CA SER A 100 -17.82 -17.61 -3.11
C SER A 100 -18.20 -16.39 -2.27
N GLY A 101 -18.00 -16.44 -0.95
CA GLY A 101 -18.24 -15.29 -0.06
C GLY A 101 -17.39 -14.09 -0.45
N LEU A 102 -16.09 -14.30 -0.64
CA LEU A 102 -15.15 -13.26 -1.08
C LEU A 102 -15.51 -12.70 -2.46
N MET A 103 -16.00 -13.54 -3.38
CA MET A 103 -16.46 -13.09 -4.71
C MET A 103 -17.70 -12.19 -4.62
N ASN A 104 -18.65 -12.49 -3.72
CA ASN A 104 -19.81 -11.64 -3.49
C ASN A 104 -19.41 -10.29 -2.88
N ASP A 105 -18.54 -10.30 -1.87
CA ASP A 105 -18.05 -9.07 -1.24
C ASP A 105 -17.27 -8.19 -2.24
N ALA A 106 -16.48 -8.80 -3.13
CA ALA A 106 -15.78 -8.11 -4.20
C ALA A 106 -16.75 -7.50 -5.23
N ALA A 107 -17.85 -8.19 -5.56
CA ALA A 107 -18.89 -7.68 -6.45
C ALA A 107 -19.64 -6.48 -5.86
N ASP A 108 -19.93 -6.51 -4.55
CA ASP A 108 -20.56 -5.37 -3.87
C ASP A 108 -19.60 -4.18 -3.76
N ARG A 109 -18.31 -4.43 -3.49
CA ARG A 109 -17.27 -3.39 -3.56
C ARG A 109 -17.20 -2.76 -4.96
N PHE A 110 -17.27 -3.55 -6.03
CA PHE A 110 -17.26 -3.03 -7.40
C PHE A 110 -18.40 -2.01 -7.62
N LYS A 111 -19.62 -2.32 -7.19
CA LYS A 111 -20.75 -1.39 -7.32
C LYS A 111 -20.48 -0.07 -6.58
N LYS A 112 -19.91 -0.14 -5.37
CA LYS A 112 -19.52 1.06 -4.61
C LYS A 112 -18.51 1.90 -5.38
N ILE A 113 -17.46 1.28 -5.95
CA ILE A 113 -16.43 1.98 -6.74
C ILE A 113 -17.01 2.64 -7.98
N VAL A 114 -17.87 1.94 -8.71
CA VAL A 114 -18.50 2.51 -9.92
C VAL A 114 -19.37 3.72 -9.56
N SER A 115 -20.03 3.71 -8.40
CA SER A 115 -20.79 4.86 -7.91
C SER A 115 -19.91 6.06 -7.56
N LEU A 116 -18.69 5.83 -7.05
CA LEU A 116 -17.73 6.89 -6.72
C LEU A 116 -17.12 7.57 -7.96
N ALA A 117 -17.28 7.00 -9.15
CA ALA A 117 -16.91 7.68 -10.39
C ALA A 117 -17.81 8.90 -10.69
N ILE A 118 -18.97 9.00 -10.04
CA ILE A 118 -19.90 10.12 -10.16
C ILE A 118 -19.50 11.19 -9.13
N PRO A 119 -19.30 12.46 -9.53
CA PRO A 119 -18.99 13.53 -8.59
C PRO A 119 -20.08 13.70 -7.53
N GLU A 120 -19.67 14.10 -6.32
CA GLU A 120 -20.61 14.35 -5.22
C GLU A 120 -21.68 15.36 -5.59
N GLY A 121 -22.93 15.09 -5.18
CA GLY A 121 -24.08 15.96 -5.45
C GLY A 121 -24.71 15.77 -6.85
N ILE A 122 -24.13 14.92 -7.71
CA ILE A 122 -24.68 14.66 -9.04
C ILE A 122 -25.34 13.28 -9.10
N SER A 123 -26.52 13.20 -9.71
CA SER A 123 -27.17 11.93 -10.04
C SER A 123 -27.01 11.63 -11.54
N PRO A 124 -26.47 10.47 -11.93
CA PRO A 124 -26.35 10.11 -13.34
C PRO A 124 -27.75 9.86 -13.89
N LYS A 125 -27.95 10.10 -15.19
CA LYS A 125 -29.21 9.72 -15.84
C LYS A 125 -29.35 8.19 -15.80
N SER A 126 -30.47 7.70 -15.26
CA SER A 126 -30.84 6.29 -15.16
C SER A 126 -31.26 5.69 -16.51
N SER A 127 -30.40 5.82 -17.52
CA SER A 127 -30.63 5.38 -18.88
C SER A 127 -29.37 4.74 -19.46
N GLY A 128 -29.52 3.73 -20.31
CA GLY A 128 -28.38 3.01 -20.87
C GLY A 128 -28.61 1.51 -20.87
N LYS A 129 -27.59 0.78 -21.30
CA LYS A 129 -27.61 -0.68 -21.35
C LYS A 129 -27.46 -1.30 -19.96
N THR A 130 -28.01 -2.50 -19.79
CA THR A 130 -27.71 -3.36 -18.63
C THR A 130 -26.30 -3.94 -18.79
N LEU A 131 -25.51 -3.92 -17.72
CA LEU A 131 -24.18 -4.53 -17.67
C LEU A 131 -24.26 -5.85 -16.91
N THR A 132 -24.06 -6.98 -17.61
CA THR A 132 -23.98 -8.30 -16.97
C THR A 132 -22.52 -8.73 -16.86
N ILE A 133 -22.04 -8.92 -15.64
CA ILE A 133 -20.67 -9.32 -15.31
C ILE A 133 -20.66 -10.80 -14.92
N LEU A 134 -19.99 -11.63 -15.73
CA LEU A 134 -19.77 -13.03 -15.45
C LEU A 134 -18.38 -13.23 -14.81
N LEU A 135 -18.35 -13.75 -13.60
CA LEU A 135 -17.14 -14.10 -12.86
C LEU A 135 -16.84 -15.58 -13.03
N VAL A 136 -15.68 -15.89 -13.58
CA VAL A 136 -15.16 -17.25 -13.76
C VAL A 136 -13.90 -17.39 -12.91
N ASN A 137 -14.03 -18.04 -11.75
CA ASN A 137 -12.89 -18.43 -10.94
C ASN A 137 -12.53 -19.88 -11.28
N GLU A 138 -11.37 -20.11 -11.88
CA GLU A 138 -10.94 -21.45 -12.30
C GLU A 138 -10.68 -22.38 -11.12
N PHE A 139 -10.35 -21.82 -9.95
CA PHE A 139 -10.06 -22.54 -8.72
C PHE A 139 -10.90 -21.96 -7.57
N PRO A 140 -12.21 -22.24 -7.53
CA PRO A 140 -13.16 -21.59 -6.62
C PRO A 140 -12.94 -21.91 -5.14
N ASP A 141 -12.08 -22.90 -4.83
CA ASP A 141 -11.71 -23.25 -3.46
C ASP A 141 -10.41 -22.60 -2.96
N VAL A 142 -9.65 -21.93 -3.83
CA VAL A 142 -8.41 -21.25 -3.46
C VAL A 142 -8.73 -19.85 -2.94
N ARG A 143 -8.42 -19.60 -1.66
CA ARG A 143 -8.67 -18.32 -0.99
C ARG A 143 -7.52 -17.84 -0.09
N ASP A 144 -6.45 -18.62 0.01
CA ASP A 144 -5.35 -18.36 0.95
C ASP A 144 -4.16 -17.75 0.21
N PHE A 145 -3.47 -16.84 0.90
CA PHE A 145 -2.30 -16.17 0.39
C PHE A 145 -1.11 -17.13 0.32
N SER A 146 -0.30 -17.01 -0.73
CA SER A 146 1.00 -17.68 -0.85
C SER A 146 1.88 -16.91 -1.82
N MET A 147 3.18 -17.11 -1.76
CA MET A 147 4.12 -16.56 -2.76
C MET A 147 3.93 -17.13 -4.18
N ALA A 148 3.24 -18.27 -4.31
CA ALA A 148 2.95 -18.93 -5.58
C ALA A 148 1.50 -18.69 -6.06
N MET A 149 0.75 -17.79 -5.41
CA MET A 149 -0.66 -17.56 -5.74
C MET A 149 -0.83 -17.04 -7.17
N ASN A 150 -1.87 -17.53 -7.85
CA ASN A 150 -2.17 -17.10 -9.21
C ASN A 150 -3.05 -15.84 -9.21
N GLU A 151 -2.43 -14.70 -9.54
CA GLU A 151 -3.09 -13.39 -9.65
C GLU A 151 -3.48 -13.02 -11.09
N SER A 152 -3.28 -13.93 -12.05
CA SER A 152 -3.60 -13.67 -13.46
C SER A 152 -5.11 -13.64 -13.72
N TYR A 153 -5.49 -12.83 -14.70
CA TYR A 153 -6.86 -12.75 -15.18
C TYR A 153 -6.95 -12.34 -16.65
N SER A 154 -8.12 -12.54 -17.24
CA SER A 154 -8.52 -11.97 -18.51
C SER A 154 -9.87 -11.30 -18.41
N ILE A 155 -10.06 -10.23 -19.18
CA ILE A 155 -11.32 -9.50 -19.30
C ILE A 155 -11.74 -9.49 -20.76
N ARG A 156 -13.01 -9.79 -21.01
CA ARG A 156 -13.65 -9.55 -22.29
C ARG A 156 -14.92 -8.74 -22.10
N VAL A 157 -15.01 -7.58 -22.74
CA VAL A 157 -16.25 -6.78 -22.79
C VAL A 157 -16.75 -6.76 -24.22
N GLN A 158 -18.05 -7.02 -24.41
CA GLN A 158 -18.69 -7.01 -25.72
C GLN A 158 -20.16 -6.60 -25.63
N ALA A 159 -20.66 -5.96 -26.69
CA ALA A 159 -22.09 -5.74 -26.87
C ALA A 159 -22.76 -7.06 -27.30
N VAL A 160 -23.71 -7.55 -26.49
CA VAL A 160 -24.46 -8.79 -26.79
C VAL A 160 -25.73 -8.50 -27.57
N SER A 161 -26.36 -7.36 -27.29
CA SER A 161 -27.59 -6.89 -27.93
C SER A 161 -27.67 -5.37 -27.91
N GLY A 162 -28.75 -4.81 -28.48
CA GLY A 162 -29.01 -3.37 -28.45
C GLY A 162 -29.08 -2.79 -27.03
N ASP A 163 -29.48 -3.59 -26.05
CA ASP A 163 -29.80 -3.19 -24.67
C ASP A 163 -28.86 -3.77 -23.59
N ARG A 164 -27.90 -4.65 -23.94
CA ARG A 164 -26.99 -5.28 -22.97
C ARG A 164 -25.52 -5.26 -23.39
N ILE A 165 -24.66 -5.05 -22.39
CA ILE A 165 -23.21 -5.28 -22.45
C ILE A 165 -22.91 -6.47 -21.55
N SER A 166 -22.05 -7.39 -22.03
CA SER A 166 -21.52 -8.46 -21.21
C SER A 166 -20.03 -8.23 -20.96
N ALA A 167 -19.64 -8.29 -19.69
CA ALA A 167 -18.25 -8.37 -19.28
C ALA A 167 -18.02 -9.78 -18.70
N THR A 168 -16.98 -10.48 -19.16
CA THR A 168 -16.54 -11.75 -18.58
C THR A 168 -15.15 -11.53 -17.99
N ILE A 169 -15.00 -11.90 -16.72
CA ILE A 169 -13.71 -11.92 -16.02
C ILE A 169 -13.38 -13.38 -15.72
N THR A 170 -12.25 -13.85 -16.23
CA THR A 170 -11.73 -15.18 -15.91
C THR A 170 -10.42 -15.02 -15.17
N GLY A 171 -10.35 -15.52 -13.93
CA GLY A 171 -9.15 -15.46 -13.09
C GLY A 171 -8.69 -16.84 -12.66
N GLY A 172 -7.37 -17.01 -12.56
CA GLY A 172 -6.75 -18.26 -12.08
C GLY A 172 -6.91 -18.51 -10.57
N SER A 173 -7.57 -17.59 -9.85
CA SER A 173 -8.04 -17.74 -8.48
C SER A 173 -9.00 -16.58 -8.17
N PHE A 174 -9.54 -16.53 -6.94
CA PHE A 174 -10.27 -15.37 -6.46
C PHE A 174 -9.47 -14.06 -6.61
N PHE A 175 -8.15 -14.09 -6.36
CA PHE A 175 -7.31 -12.89 -6.41
C PHE A 175 -7.21 -12.34 -7.83
N GLY A 176 -7.08 -13.20 -8.84
CA GLY A 176 -7.14 -12.80 -10.25
C GLY A 176 -8.49 -12.19 -10.62
N VAL A 177 -9.60 -12.83 -10.22
CA VAL A 177 -10.96 -12.31 -10.49
C VAL A 177 -11.14 -10.91 -9.89
N ARG A 178 -10.70 -10.70 -8.65
CA ARG A 178 -10.78 -9.38 -8.00
C ARG A 178 -9.89 -8.34 -8.71
N HIS A 179 -8.67 -8.69 -9.14
CA HIS A 179 -7.85 -7.77 -9.96
C HIS A 179 -8.56 -7.40 -11.26
N GLY A 180 -9.23 -8.37 -11.89
CA GLY A 180 -10.05 -8.14 -13.08
C GLY A 180 -11.25 -7.21 -12.81
N LEU A 181 -11.88 -7.32 -11.64
CA LEU A 181 -12.94 -6.38 -11.23
C LEU A 181 -12.41 -4.95 -11.06
N GLU A 182 -11.23 -4.79 -10.46
CA GLU A 182 -10.62 -3.47 -10.31
C GLU A 182 -10.33 -2.85 -11.69
N THR A 183 -9.70 -3.61 -12.61
CA THR A 183 -9.47 -3.16 -13.99
C THR A 183 -10.77 -2.88 -14.74
N LEU A 184 -11.79 -3.72 -14.61
CA LEU A 184 -13.10 -3.47 -15.24
C LEU A 184 -13.73 -2.16 -14.76
N SER A 185 -13.56 -1.81 -13.48
CA SER A 185 -14.11 -0.58 -12.92
C SER A 185 -13.41 0.68 -13.47
N GLN A 186 -12.15 0.56 -13.92
CA GLN A 186 -11.40 1.64 -14.57
C GLN A 186 -11.80 1.84 -16.04
N LEU A 187 -12.51 0.87 -16.64
CA LEU A 187 -13.08 0.98 -17.98
C LEU A 187 -14.44 1.68 -17.99
N ILE A 188 -14.92 2.13 -16.82
CA ILE A 188 -16.16 2.88 -16.65
C ILE A 188 -15.80 4.34 -16.34
N VAL A 189 -16.32 5.26 -17.14
CA VAL A 189 -16.07 6.71 -17.02
C VAL A 189 -17.38 7.49 -16.90
N TYR A 190 -17.30 8.64 -16.25
CA TYR A 190 -18.42 9.59 -16.16
C TYR A 190 -18.28 10.68 -17.24
N ASP A 191 -19.30 10.81 -18.10
CA ASP A 191 -19.43 11.92 -19.03
C ASP A 191 -20.20 13.05 -18.34
N ASP A 192 -19.45 14.02 -17.81
CA ASP A 192 -19.91 15.22 -17.12
C ASP A 192 -20.56 16.26 -18.05
N ILE A 193 -20.37 16.15 -19.37
CA ILE A 193 -21.03 17.02 -20.35
C ILE A 193 -22.50 16.59 -20.52
N ARG A 194 -22.78 15.28 -20.43
CA ARG A 194 -24.11 14.71 -20.69
C ARG A 194 -24.80 14.11 -19.48
N ASN A 195 -24.08 13.99 -18.36
CA ASN A 195 -24.45 13.29 -17.14
C ASN A 195 -24.74 11.80 -17.40
N HIS A 196 -23.84 11.12 -18.10
CA HIS A 196 -23.96 9.71 -18.47
C HIS A 196 -22.82 8.85 -17.90
N MET A 197 -23.15 7.64 -17.44
CA MET A 197 -22.15 6.60 -17.17
C MET A 197 -21.84 5.85 -18.47
N LEU A 198 -20.55 5.73 -18.80
CA LEU A 198 -20.07 5.11 -20.01
C LEU A 198 -19.11 3.96 -19.68
N ILE A 199 -19.16 2.88 -20.45
CA ILE A 199 -18.18 1.78 -20.40
C ILE A 199 -17.53 1.58 -21.77
N VAL A 200 -16.27 1.19 -21.80
CA VAL A 200 -15.61 0.74 -23.04
C VAL A 200 -16.33 -0.49 -23.60
N ARG A 201 -16.74 -0.44 -24.87
CA ARG A 201 -17.67 -1.41 -25.46
C ARG A 201 -17.04 -2.75 -25.84
N ASP A 202 -15.84 -2.70 -26.39
CA ASP A 202 -15.15 -3.83 -27.01
C ASP A 202 -13.76 -3.94 -26.38
N VAL A 203 -13.59 -4.87 -25.44
CA VAL A 203 -12.35 -4.98 -24.65
C VAL A 203 -11.84 -6.41 -24.69
N THR A 204 -10.52 -6.57 -24.85
CA THR A 204 -9.81 -7.82 -24.57
C THR A 204 -8.54 -7.50 -23.80
N ILE A 205 -8.51 -7.89 -22.53
CA ILE A 205 -7.33 -7.75 -21.65
C ILE A 205 -6.89 -9.13 -21.16
N THR A 206 -5.59 -9.37 -21.14
CA THR A 206 -4.95 -10.49 -20.42
C THR A 206 -3.85 -9.89 -19.56
N ASP A 207 -3.79 -10.25 -18.28
CA ASP A 207 -2.93 -9.56 -17.34
C ASP A 207 -2.50 -10.45 -16.17
N ASN A 208 -1.31 -10.17 -15.65
CA ASN A 208 -0.69 -10.83 -14.50
C ASN A 208 0.44 -9.96 -13.94
N PRO A 209 0.72 -9.97 -12.63
CA PRO A 209 1.83 -9.21 -12.07
C PRO A 209 3.18 -9.84 -12.43
N VAL A 210 4.21 -9.01 -12.60
CA VAL A 210 5.60 -9.46 -12.72
C VAL A 210 6.13 -10.00 -11.39
N TYR A 211 5.84 -9.32 -10.28
CA TYR A 211 6.33 -9.70 -8.95
C TYR A 211 5.19 -10.12 -8.01
N PRO A 212 5.36 -11.22 -7.23
CA PRO A 212 4.34 -11.70 -6.30
C PRO A 212 4.22 -10.88 -5.01
N TYR A 213 5.24 -10.11 -4.61
CA TYR A 213 5.22 -9.26 -3.41
C TYR A 213 5.14 -7.78 -3.79
N ARG A 214 4.04 -7.10 -3.43
CA ARG A 214 3.81 -5.69 -3.76
C ARG A 214 3.30 -4.96 -2.53
N GLY A 215 4.25 -4.38 -1.79
CA GLY A 215 4.08 -4.03 -0.39
C GLY A 215 3.90 -2.53 -0.09
N ILE A 216 3.26 -2.26 1.04
CA ILE A 216 3.45 -1.04 1.83
C ILE A 216 3.77 -1.49 3.26
N LEU A 217 4.87 -0.98 3.82
CA LEU A 217 5.14 -1.02 5.25
C LEU A 217 4.48 0.18 5.92
N LEU A 218 3.72 -0.08 6.97
CA LEU A 218 3.21 0.95 7.86
C LEU A 218 3.67 0.67 9.29
N ASP A 219 4.49 1.58 9.80
CA ASP A 219 4.87 1.66 11.20
C ASP A 219 3.73 2.25 12.01
N THR A 220 3.20 1.47 12.95
CA THR A 220 2.15 1.93 13.87
C THR A 220 2.62 2.01 15.32
N SER A 221 3.92 1.92 15.56
CA SER A 221 4.51 2.05 16.89
C SER A 221 5.05 3.46 17.14
N ARG A 222 5.83 4.04 16.21
CA ARG A 222 6.37 5.41 16.37
C ARG A 222 5.26 6.45 16.50
N ASN A 223 4.13 6.20 15.84
CA ASN A 223 2.87 6.89 16.04
C ASN A 223 1.71 5.94 15.77
N PHE A 224 0.58 6.18 16.45
CA PHE A 224 -0.59 5.33 16.34
C PHE A 224 -1.46 5.64 15.12
N TYR A 225 -1.96 4.60 14.46
CA TYR A 225 -2.89 4.70 13.34
C TYR A 225 -4.26 4.13 13.69
N SER A 226 -5.33 4.84 13.35
CA SER A 226 -6.69 4.32 13.55
C SER A 226 -6.94 3.14 12.61
N ILE A 227 -7.75 2.18 13.05
CA ILE A 227 -8.16 1.04 12.23
C ILE A 227 -8.87 1.49 10.95
N ASP A 228 -9.61 2.60 11.00
CA ASP A 228 -10.27 3.17 9.82
C ASP A 228 -9.25 3.69 8.81
N SER A 229 -8.17 4.36 9.26
CA SER A 229 -7.09 4.81 8.36
C SER A 229 -6.32 3.64 7.73
N ILE A 230 -6.12 2.56 8.47
CA ILE A 230 -5.51 1.31 7.96
C ILE A 230 -6.42 0.68 6.90
N LYS A 231 -7.73 0.54 7.18
CA LYS A 231 -8.71 0.02 6.21
C LYS A 231 -8.78 0.91 4.95
N ALA A 232 -8.75 2.24 5.09
CA ALA A 232 -8.71 3.17 3.96
C ALA A 232 -7.44 2.99 3.11
N THR A 233 -6.28 2.75 3.74
CA THR A 233 -5.04 2.44 3.04
C THR A 233 -5.16 1.14 2.24
N ILE A 234 -5.73 0.08 2.82
CA ILE A 234 -5.97 -1.19 2.13
C ILE A 234 -6.94 -1.01 0.94
N ASP A 235 -7.94 -0.14 1.06
CA ASP A 235 -8.85 0.21 -0.05
C ASP A 235 -8.07 0.81 -1.24
N ALA A 236 -7.14 1.74 -0.97
CA ALA A 236 -6.30 2.38 -1.98
C ALA A 236 -5.23 1.42 -2.55
N MET A 237 -4.63 0.55 -1.72
CA MET A 237 -3.74 -0.54 -2.16
C MET A 237 -4.42 -1.44 -3.18
N ALA A 238 -5.65 -1.87 -2.88
CA ALA A 238 -6.44 -2.73 -3.75
C ALA A 238 -6.79 -2.03 -5.07
N ALA A 239 -7.02 -0.71 -5.06
CA ALA A 239 -7.33 0.09 -6.24
C ALA A 239 -6.21 0.05 -7.30
N VAL A 240 -4.97 -0.13 -6.85
CA VAL A 240 -3.77 -0.20 -7.71
C VAL A 240 -3.09 -1.58 -7.70
N LYS A 241 -3.76 -2.60 -7.16
CA LYS A 241 -3.29 -4.01 -7.15
C LYS A 241 -2.03 -4.29 -6.31
N LEU A 242 -1.69 -3.44 -5.36
CA LEU A 242 -0.78 -3.81 -4.26
C LEU A 242 -1.44 -4.91 -3.43
N ASN A 243 -0.65 -5.85 -2.91
CA ASN A 243 -1.17 -7.09 -2.32
C ASN A 243 -0.62 -7.42 -0.95
N THR A 244 0.28 -6.61 -0.38
CA THR A 244 0.88 -6.89 0.93
C THR A 244 0.89 -5.63 1.77
N PHE A 245 0.21 -5.68 2.91
CA PHE A 245 0.28 -4.67 3.96
C PHE A 245 1.19 -5.22 5.05
N HIS A 246 2.42 -4.74 5.06
CA HIS A 246 3.41 -5.06 6.08
C HIS A 246 3.17 -4.15 7.28
N TRP A 247 2.74 -4.75 8.39
CA TRP A 247 2.37 -4.04 9.59
C TRP A 247 3.49 -4.13 10.62
N HIS A 248 4.32 -3.09 10.64
CA HIS A 248 5.31 -2.86 11.69
C HIS A 248 4.59 -2.35 12.94
N ILE A 249 4.15 -3.30 13.78
CA ILE A 249 3.16 -3.03 14.84
C ILE A 249 3.77 -2.70 16.21
N THR A 250 5.07 -2.93 16.39
CA THR A 250 5.79 -2.66 17.65
C THR A 250 7.19 -2.13 17.39
N ASP A 251 7.63 -1.19 18.21
CA ASP A 251 8.98 -0.62 18.26
C ASP A 251 9.26 -0.17 19.71
N SER A 252 10.43 0.42 19.95
CA SER A 252 10.87 1.02 21.18
C SER A 252 9.93 2.10 21.76
N GLN A 253 9.28 2.87 20.89
CA GLN A 253 8.43 4.00 21.29
C GLN A 253 7.04 3.57 21.79
N SER A 254 6.47 2.47 21.31
CA SER A 254 5.21 1.94 21.84
C SER A 254 4.91 0.47 21.49
N PHE A 255 4.10 -0.17 22.35
CA PHE A 255 3.57 -1.51 22.15
C PHE A 255 2.03 -1.47 22.04
N PRO A 256 1.44 -1.14 20.87
CA PRO A 256 -0.01 -1.07 20.71
C PRO A 256 -0.68 -2.44 20.50
N PHE A 257 0.08 -3.51 20.26
CA PHE A 257 -0.47 -4.85 19.99
C PHE A 257 -0.96 -5.54 21.28
N GLU A 258 -2.21 -6.00 21.34
CA GLU A 258 -2.71 -6.71 22.51
C GLU A 258 -2.31 -8.20 22.51
N VAL A 259 -1.48 -8.60 23.49
CA VAL A 259 -1.09 -10.00 23.71
C VAL A 259 -1.79 -10.54 24.94
N SER A 260 -2.79 -11.41 24.75
CA SER A 260 -3.66 -11.88 25.84
C SER A 260 -2.87 -12.60 26.95
N ARG A 261 -1.80 -13.31 26.56
CA ARG A 261 -0.91 -14.06 27.47
C ARG A 261 0.11 -13.18 28.19
N ARG A 262 0.41 -11.99 27.64
CA ARG A 262 1.36 -11.01 28.18
C ARG A 262 0.72 -9.61 28.18
N PRO A 263 -0.41 -9.42 28.87
CA PRO A 263 -1.22 -8.21 28.73
C PRO A 263 -0.54 -6.94 29.25
N GLN A 264 0.54 -7.07 30.02
CA GLN A 264 1.30 -5.91 30.51
C GLN A 264 2.07 -5.20 29.40
N LEU A 265 2.45 -5.91 28.33
CA LEU A 265 3.18 -5.32 27.20
C LEU A 265 2.42 -4.13 26.62
N SER A 266 1.15 -4.30 26.27
CA SER A 266 0.33 -3.19 25.76
C SER A 266 -0.20 -2.26 26.84
N LYS A 267 -0.53 -2.75 28.04
CA LYS A 267 -1.03 -1.90 29.13
C LYS A 267 -0.02 -0.83 29.55
N ILE A 268 1.27 -1.16 29.51
CA ILE A 268 2.35 -0.25 29.87
C ILE A 268 2.91 0.43 28.61
N GLY A 269 3.02 -0.31 27.49
CA GLY A 269 3.71 0.17 26.31
C GLY A 269 2.88 0.96 25.31
N ALA A 270 1.54 0.89 25.35
CA ALA A 270 0.71 1.69 24.44
C ALA A 270 0.71 3.17 24.86
N TYR A 271 0.68 4.08 23.87
CA TYR A 271 0.59 5.53 24.14
C TYR A 271 -0.60 5.94 25.00
N SER A 272 -1.71 5.20 24.89
CA SER A 272 -2.87 5.35 25.77
C SER A 272 -3.74 4.09 25.71
N PRO A 273 -4.66 3.88 26.67
CA PRO A 273 -5.59 2.75 26.63
C PRO A 273 -6.49 2.70 25.38
N ALA A 274 -6.66 3.82 24.67
CA ALA A 274 -7.43 3.89 23.43
C ALA A 274 -6.58 3.67 22.17
N LYS A 275 -5.25 3.74 22.27
CA LYS A 275 -4.29 3.57 21.17
C LYS A 275 -3.72 2.14 21.17
N VAL A 276 -4.62 1.17 21.08
CA VAL A 276 -4.32 -0.27 21.11
C VAL A 276 -5.01 -0.95 19.93
N HIS A 277 -4.31 -1.89 19.31
CA HIS A 277 -4.85 -2.81 18.31
C HIS A 277 -5.31 -4.09 19.01
N THR A 278 -6.61 -4.12 19.34
CA THR A 278 -7.23 -5.29 19.97
C THR A 278 -7.27 -6.47 19.00
N ARG A 279 -7.36 -7.68 19.55
CA ARG A 279 -7.56 -8.91 18.77
C ARG A 279 -8.63 -8.79 17.69
N LYS A 280 -9.82 -8.31 18.08
CA LYS A 280 -10.97 -8.14 17.17
C LYS A 280 -10.64 -7.14 16.05
N ALA A 281 -9.98 -6.03 16.39
CA ALA A 281 -9.62 -5.02 15.40
C ALA A 281 -8.63 -5.56 14.35
N ILE A 282 -7.66 -6.37 14.77
CA ILE A 282 -6.70 -7.00 13.86
C ILE A 282 -7.39 -8.04 12.97
N GLU A 283 -8.22 -8.92 13.54
CA GLU A 283 -9.00 -9.91 12.78
C GLU A 283 -9.90 -9.22 11.73
N GLU A 284 -10.51 -8.07 12.08
CA GLU A 284 -11.26 -7.25 11.13
C GLU A 284 -10.39 -6.71 9.99
N VAL A 285 -9.18 -6.21 10.28
CA VAL A 285 -8.25 -5.69 9.24
C VAL A 285 -7.78 -6.83 8.32
N VAL A 286 -7.48 -8.01 8.88
CA VAL A 286 -7.06 -9.20 8.14
C VAL A 286 -8.15 -9.67 7.18
N GLU A 287 -9.40 -9.79 7.64
CA GLU A 287 -10.51 -10.17 6.75
C GLU A 287 -10.80 -9.07 5.72
N TYR A 288 -10.72 -7.80 6.12
CA TYR A 288 -10.90 -6.66 5.22
C TYR A 288 -9.86 -6.65 4.09
N GLY A 289 -8.60 -6.98 4.41
CA GLY A 289 -7.53 -7.21 3.45
C GLY A 289 -7.77 -8.42 2.56
N LYS A 290 -8.26 -9.54 3.12
CA LYS A 290 -8.55 -10.77 2.37
C LYS A 290 -9.56 -10.55 1.23
N VAL A 291 -10.67 -9.86 1.50
CA VAL A 291 -11.67 -9.46 0.48
C VAL A 291 -11.04 -8.61 -0.64
N ARG A 292 -9.98 -7.87 -0.33
CA ARG A 292 -9.24 -6.99 -1.25
C ARG A 292 -8.00 -7.62 -1.87
N GLY A 293 -7.72 -8.89 -1.55
CA GLY A 293 -6.50 -9.56 -1.99
C GLY A 293 -5.23 -8.89 -1.49
N VAL A 294 -5.29 -8.25 -0.31
CA VAL A 294 -4.16 -7.68 0.41
C VAL A 294 -3.89 -8.57 1.61
N ARG A 295 -2.74 -9.26 1.63
CA ARG A 295 -2.28 -9.96 2.84
C ARG A 295 -1.90 -8.93 3.90
N VAL A 296 -2.11 -9.27 5.16
CA VAL A 296 -1.63 -8.49 6.31
C VAL A 296 -0.48 -9.27 6.92
N LEU A 297 0.73 -8.78 6.70
CA LEU A 297 1.98 -9.40 7.13
C LEU A 297 2.43 -8.73 8.43
N PRO A 298 2.37 -9.40 9.60
CA PRO A 298 2.84 -8.81 10.84
C PRO A 298 4.36 -8.84 10.94
N GLU A 299 4.89 -7.81 11.58
CA GLU A 299 6.26 -7.75 12.06
C GLU A 299 6.29 -7.67 13.58
N PHE A 300 7.23 -8.41 14.17
CA PHE A 300 7.72 -8.12 15.51
C PHE A 300 9.23 -7.90 15.40
N ASP A 301 9.65 -6.65 15.46
CA ASP A 301 11.07 -6.31 15.35
C ASP A 301 11.85 -6.74 16.58
N ALA A 302 12.96 -7.45 16.36
CA ALA A 302 13.84 -7.92 17.40
C ALA A 302 15.25 -8.24 16.86
N PRO A 303 16.31 -8.11 17.68
CA PRO A 303 16.29 -7.79 19.11
C PRO A 303 16.44 -6.30 19.45
N ALA A 304 16.69 -5.43 18.48
CA ALA A 304 16.61 -3.98 18.66
C ALA A 304 15.14 -3.52 18.63
N HIS A 305 14.90 -2.21 18.56
CA HIS A 305 13.54 -1.67 18.38
C HIS A 305 12.54 -2.18 19.43
N VAL A 306 12.99 -2.29 20.69
CA VAL A 306 12.13 -2.67 21.83
C VAL A 306 12.37 -1.74 23.02
N GLY A 307 11.32 -1.45 23.77
CA GLY A 307 11.42 -0.51 24.88
C GLY A 307 10.15 -0.46 25.71
N GLU A 308 9.25 0.46 25.35
CA GLU A 308 7.95 0.61 26.01
C GLU A 308 7.17 -0.72 26.02
N GLY A 309 6.61 -1.07 27.19
CA GLY A 309 5.91 -2.34 27.44
C GLY A 309 6.74 -3.40 28.16
N TRP A 310 8.07 -3.31 28.10
CA TRP A 310 8.98 -4.29 28.69
C TRP A 310 9.50 -3.91 30.08
N GLN A 311 9.01 -2.80 30.66
CA GLN A 311 9.36 -2.39 32.02
C GLN A 311 9.06 -3.50 33.04
N ASP A 312 9.88 -3.56 34.08
CA ASP A 312 9.79 -4.52 35.19
C ASP A 312 9.97 -6.00 34.81
N THR A 313 10.36 -6.30 33.56
CA THR A 313 10.63 -7.68 33.11
C THR A 313 12.09 -8.11 33.26
N ASP A 314 13.02 -7.16 33.36
CA ASP A 314 14.47 -7.38 33.23
C ASP A 314 14.91 -8.07 31.91
N LEU A 315 14.03 -8.06 30.88
CA LEU A 315 14.28 -8.67 29.57
C LEU A 315 14.83 -7.69 28.53
N THR A 316 14.95 -6.41 28.86
CA THR A 316 15.56 -5.38 28.01
C THR A 316 16.77 -4.74 28.68
N VAL A 317 17.69 -4.25 27.87
CA VAL A 317 18.84 -3.44 28.27
C VAL A 317 18.83 -2.12 27.50
N CYS A 318 19.48 -1.10 28.08
CA CYS A 318 19.64 0.24 27.50
C CYS A 318 18.34 1.00 27.24
N PHE A 319 17.20 0.57 27.81
CA PHE A 319 15.95 1.29 27.63
C PHE A 319 16.09 2.72 28.15
N LYS A 320 15.92 3.72 27.27
CA LYS A 320 16.15 5.15 27.56
C LYS A 320 17.57 5.48 28.04
N ALA A 321 18.57 4.73 27.59
CA ALA A 321 19.98 5.03 27.89
C ALA A 321 20.40 6.39 27.34
N GLU A 322 21.21 7.13 28.11
CA GLU A 322 21.72 8.46 27.76
C GLU A 322 23.26 8.51 27.85
N PRO A 323 23.96 9.26 26.96
CA PRO A 323 23.41 9.91 25.77
C PRO A 323 22.98 8.87 24.73
N TRP A 324 21.74 8.97 24.23
CA TRP A 324 21.15 7.93 23.35
C TRP A 324 22.02 7.63 22.12
N SER A 325 22.69 8.63 21.56
CA SER A 325 23.54 8.52 20.37
C SER A 325 24.77 7.63 20.55
N SER A 326 25.09 7.22 21.78
CA SER A 326 26.15 6.23 22.06
C SER A 326 25.64 4.79 22.04
N TYR A 327 24.32 4.57 22.07
CA TYR A 327 23.72 3.26 22.29
C TYR A 327 22.71 2.86 21.21
N CYS A 328 22.17 3.79 20.42
CA CYS A 328 21.19 3.49 19.39
C CYS A 328 21.19 4.55 18.27
N VAL A 329 20.50 4.25 17.17
CA VAL A 329 20.35 5.15 16.01
C VAL A 329 19.37 6.29 16.31
N GLU A 330 18.34 6.05 17.12
CA GLU A 330 17.35 7.04 17.51
C GLU A 330 16.79 6.78 18.92
N PRO A 331 16.36 7.82 19.66
CA PRO A 331 15.75 7.65 20.98
C PRO A 331 14.27 7.21 20.90
N PRO A 332 13.78 6.45 21.89
CA PRO A 332 14.53 5.90 23.02
C PRO A 332 15.33 4.66 22.59
N CYS A 333 16.56 4.54 23.07
CA CYS A 333 17.28 3.27 22.94
C CYS A 333 16.54 2.14 23.67
N GLY A 334 16.82 0.90 23.28
CA GLY A 334 16.43 -0.30 24.00
C GLY A 334 16.61 -1.55 23.14
N GLN A 335 17.09 -2.64 23.74
CA GLN A 335 17.26 -3.94 23.07
C GLN A 335 16.88 -5.07 24.01
N LEU A 336 16.40 -6.19 23.45
CA LEU A 336 16.19 -7.41 24.21
C LEU A 336 17.52 -7.93 24.76
N ASN A 337 17.47 -8.59 25.91
CA ASN A 337 18.59 -9.29 26.53
C ASN A 337 18.56 -10.78 26.16
N PRO A 338 19.39 -11.25 25.20
CA PRO A 338 19.32 -12.63 24.72
C PRO A 338 19.77 -13.67 25.75
N THR A 339 20.40 -13.27 26.85
CA THR A 339 20.93 -14.21 27.86
C THR A 339 19.85 -14.77 28.78
N ARG A 340 18.65 -14.17 28.76
CA ARG A 340 17.52 -14.54 29.62
C ARG A 340 16.66 -15.59 28.91
N GLU A 341 16.57 -16.79 29.46
CA GLU A 341 15.73 -17.85 28.88
C GLU A 341 14.23 -17.49 28.86
N GLU A 342 13.76 -16.76 29.88
CA GLU A 342 12.37 -16.28 29.98
C GLU A 342 11.97 -15.38 28.80
N LEU A 343 12.92 -14.69 28.17
CA LEU A 343 12.68 -13.90 26.97
C LEU A 343 12.00 -14.73 25.88
N TYR A 344 12.48 -15.95 25.66
CA TYR A 344 11.98 -16.80 24.59
C TYR A 344 10.58 -17.35 24.89
N ASP A 345 10.14 -17.35 26.15
CA ASP A 345 8.76 -17.66 26.51
C ASP A 345 7.83 -16.48 26.21
N TYR A 346 8.30 -15.24 26.42
CA TYR A 346 7.60 -14.03 25.98
C TYR A 346 7.45 -13.99 24.46
N LEU A 347 8.54 -14.25 23.72
CA LEU A 347 8.50 -14.28 22.26
C LEU A 347 7.55 -15.36 21.74
N GLU A 348 7.56 -16.57 22.31
CA GLU A 348 6.61 -17.62 21.93
C GLU A 348 5.15 -17.18 22.13
N ASP A 349 4.85 -16.51 23.24
CA ASP A 349 3.50 -16.02 23.53
C ASP A 349 3.05 -14.90 22.58
N ILE A 350 3.97 -13.96 22.25
CA ILE A 350 3.73 -12.88 21.27
C ILE A 350 3.48 -13.49 19.89
N TYR A 351 4.37 -14.37 19.42
CA TYR A 351 4.25 -15.01 18.11
C TYR A 351 3.00 -15.89 18.02
N ARG A 352 2.59 -16.52 19.12
CA ARG A 352 1.35 -17.31 19.15
C ARG A 352 0.12 -16.41 19.00
N GLU A 353 0.07 -15.27 19.69
CA GLU A 353 -1.02 -14.30 19.47
C GLU A 353 -1.02 -13.79 18.03
N MET A 354 0.15 -13.46 17.46
CA MET A 354 0.26 -13.04 16.06
C MET A 354 -0.20 -14.13 15.09
N SER A 355 0.19 -15.39 15.30
CA SER A 355 -0.30 -16.53 14.53
C SER A 355 -1.81 -16.64 14.57
N ASP A 356 -2.41 -16.49 15.76
CA ASP A 356 -3.85 -16.64 15.97
C ASP A 356 -4.68 -15.57 15.23
N VAL A 357 -4.20 -14.31 15.19
CA VAL A 357 -4.96 -13.17 14.63
C VAL A 357 -4.62 -12.83 13.18
N PHE A 358 -3.37 -13.04 12.74
CA PHE A 358 -2.92 -12.71 11.37
C PHE A 358 -2.98 -13.92 10.42
N GLN A 359 -2.82 -15.15 10.93
CA GLN A 359 -2.72 -16.38 10.15
C GLN A 359 -1.82 -16.27 8.90
N PRO A 360 -0.56 -15.80 9.05
CA PRO A 360 0.21 -15.36 7.90
C PRO A 360 0.88 -16.52 7.17
N ASP A 361 1.28 -16.26 5.92
CA ASP A 361 2.07 -17.17 5.09
C ASP A 361 3.58 -16.88 5.13
N MET A 362 3.98 -15.75 5.73
CA MET A 362 5.36 -15.31 6.02
C MET A 362 5.37 -14.55 7.34
N PHE A 363 6.53 -14.34 7.96
CA PHE A 363 6.62 -13.54 9.18
C PHE A 363 7.86 -12.63 9.15
N HIS A 364 7.68 -11.34 9.41
CA HIS A 364 8.80 -10.40 9.49
C HIS A 364 9.31 -10.34 10.94
N MET A 365 10.62 -10.51 11.12
CA MET A 365 11.26 -10.53 12.44
C MET A 365 12.18 -9.31 12.67
N GLY A 366 12.16 -8.36 11.73
CA GLY A 366 12.95 -7.13 11.78
C GLY A 366 14.43 -7.39 11.66
N GLY A 367 15.17 -7.19 12.74
CA GLY A 367 16.60 -7.49 12.80
C GLY A 367 17.45 -6.44 12.09
N ASP A 368 17.06 -5.20 12.24
CA ASP A 368 17.82 -4.01 11.88
C ASP A 368 18.52 -3.40 13.11
N GLU A 369 19.50 -2.55 12.82
CA GLU A 369 20.13 -1.57 13.73
C GLU A 369 20.55 -2.04 15.14
N VAL A 370 20.84 -3.33 15.32
CA VAL A 370 21.37 -3.87 16.58
C VAL A 370 22.71 -3.21 16.93
N SER A 371 22.72 -2.56 18.09
CA SER A 371 23.84 -1.87 18.71
C SER A 371 24.64 -2.81 19.62
N GLU A 372 25.90 -3.01 19.26
CA GLU A 372 26.85 -3.75 20.10
C GLU A 372 27.21 -2.96 21.36
N SER A 373 27.27 -1.63 21.28
CA SER A 373 27.54 -0.75 22.44
C SER A 373 26.48 -0.91 23.53
N CYS A 374 25.21 -1.06 23.15
CA CYS A 374 24.14 -1.31 24.09
C CYS A 374 24.36 -2.65 24.83
N TRP A 375 24.49 -3.76 24.11
CA TRP A 375 24.74 -5.06 24.73
C TRP A 375 26.01 -5.09 25.57
N ASN A 376 27.07 -4.43 25.11
CA ASN A 376 28.35 -4.35 25.83
C ASN A 376 28.26 -3.49 27.10
N SER A 377 27.21 -2.70 27.31
CA SER A 377 27.02 -1.97 28.57
C SER A 377 26.42 -2.82 29.69
N SER A 378 25.89 -4.01 29.38
CA SER A 378 25.29 -4.91 30.36
C SER A 378 26.32 -5.90 30.90
N GLU A 379 26.58 -5.83 32.21
CA GLU A 379 27.48 -6.77 32.90
C GLU A 379 27.02 -8.23 32.76
N GLU A 380 25.71 -8.46 32.77
CA GLU A 380 25.15 -9.80 32.59
C GLU A 380 25.48 -10.37 31.20
N ILE A 381 25.34 -9.55 30.15
CA ILE A 381 25.63 -9.95 28.78
C ILE A 381 27.13 -10.21 28.61
N GLN A 382 27.98 -9.32 29.13
CA GLN A 382 29.43 -9.53 29.11
C GLN A 382 29.82 -10.85 29.80
N ASN A 383 29.26 -11.12 30.98
CA ASN A 383 29.52 -12.35 31.72
C ASN A 383 29.06 -13.59 30.95
N PHE A 384 27.88 -13.57 30.33
CA PHE A 384 27.40 -14.67 29.49
C PHE A 384 28.33 -14.93 28.30
N MET A 385 28.77 -13.88 27.60
CA MET A 385 29.69 -14.01 26.47
C MET A 385 31.03 -14.63 26.91
N ILE A 386 31.61 -14.15 28.02
CA ILE A 386 32.88 -14.66 28.57
C ILE A 386 32.73 -16.13 29.00
N GLN A 387 31.63 -16.50 29.66
CA GLN A 387 31.35 -17.88 30.06
C GLN A 387 31.26 -18.83 28.85
N ASN A 388 30.72 -18.34 27.74
CA ASN A 388 30.65 -19.06 26.47
C ASN A 388 31.93 -18.96 25.62
N ARG A 389 33.02 -18.39 26.16
CA ARG A 389 34.32 -18.19 25.49
C ARG A 389 34.24 -17.30 24.25
N TRP A 390 33.32 -16.34 24.25
CA TRP A 390 33.28 -15.27 23.26
C TRP A 390 33.96 -14.02 23.84
N ASN A 391 34.68 -13.27 23.01
CA ASN A 391 35.31 -12.02 23.44
C ASN A 391 34.28 -10.86 23.40
N LEU A 392 34.67 -9.67 23.84
CA LEU A 392 33.81 -8.47 23.84
C LEU A 392 34.12 -7.54 22.65
N GLU A 393 34.65 -8.11 21.56
CA GLU A 393 34.84 -7.38 20.30
C GLU A 393 33.54 -7.40 19.49
N GLN A 394 33.37 -6.42 18.61
CA GLN A 394 32.17 -6.24 17.79
C GLN A 394 31.74 -7.53 17.07
N ALA A 395 32.68 -8.24 16.45
CA ALA A 395 32.40 -9.49 15.74
C ALA A 395 31.83 -10.62 16.63
N SER A 396 32.07 -10.59 17.95
CA SER A 396 31.51 -11.58 18.87
C SER A 396 30.06 -11.28 19.25
N PHE A 397 29.62 -10.02 19.23
CA PHE A 397 28.21 -9.68 19.42
C PHE A 397 27.34 -10.20 18.27
N LEU A 398 27.91 -10.42 17.08
CA LEU A 398 27.24 -11.13 16.00
C LEU A 398 26.89 -12.58 16.34
N LYS A 399 27.73 -13.25 17.16
CA LYS A 399 27.41 -14.60 17.67
C LYS A 399 26.27 -14.57 18.67
N LEU A 400 26.21 -13.52 19.51
CA LEU A 400 25.09 -13.31 20.43
C LEU A 400 23.79 -13.02 19.66
N TRP A 401 23.87 -12.22 18.59
CA TRP A 401 22.72 -11.99 17.72
C TRP A 401 22.27 -13.27 17.03
N ASN A 402 23.18 -14.06 16.47
CA ASN A 402 22.83 -15.37 15.91
C ASN A 402 22.19 -16.30 16.97
N TYR A 403 22.73 -16.33 18.20
CA TYR A 403 22.14 -17.07 19.30
C TYR A 403 20.69 -16.64 19.59
N PHE A 404 20.44 -15.33 19.63
CA PHE A 404 19.10 -14.77 19.74
C PHE A 404 18.20 -15.23 18.59
N GLN A 405 18.63 -14.99 17.35
CA GLN A 405 17.83 -15.18 16.14
C GLN A 405 17.43 -16.65 15.96
N MET A 406 18.34 -17.59 16.22
CA MET A 406 18.06 -19.03 16.12
C MET A 406 17.01 -19.48 17.14
N LYS A 407 17.07 -18.96 18.38
CA LYS A 407 16.06 -19.26 19.39
C LYS A 407 14.72 -18.61 19.09
N ALA A 408 14.71 -17.35 18.66
CA ALA A 408 13.49 -16.65 18.25
C ALA A 408 12.82 -17.34 17.05
N GLN A 409 13.61 -17.80 16.07
CA GLN A 409 13.14 -18.59 14.92
C GLN A 409 12.45 -19.89 15.36
N ASP A 410 13.04 -20.65 16.29
CA ASP A 410 12.41 -21.85 16.85
C ASP A 410 11.06 -21.54 17.47
N ARG A 411 10.98 -20.45 18.25
CA ARG A 411 9.72 -19.99 18.86
C ARG A 411 8.69 -19.58 17.82
N ALA A 412 9.10 -18.89 16.76
CA ALA A 412 8.20 -18.53 15.67
C ALA A 412 7.63 -19.79 15.01
N TYR A 413 8.48 -20.74 14.58
CA TYR A 413 8.01 -21.98 13.95
C TYR A 413 7.08 -22.80 14.86
N LYS A 414 7.37 -22.86 16.16
CA LYS A 414 6.50 -23.50 17.14
C LYS A 414 5.17 -22.77 17.29
N ALA A 415 5.17 -21.45 17.34
CA ALA A 415 3.96 -20.63 17.47
C ALA A 415 3.04 -20.75 16.25
N PHE A 416 3.60 -20.69 15.03
CA PHE A 416 2.85 -20.85 13.78
C PHE A 416 2.49 -22.30 13.46
N GLY A 417 3.05 -23.28 14.19
CA GLY A 417 2.81 -24.71 14.00
C GLY A 417 3.36 -25.28 12.68
N LYS A 418 4.18 -24.50 11.96
CA LYS A 418 4.79 -24.85 10.68
C LYS A 418 6.04 -24.00 10.45
N ARG A 419 6.95 -24.50 9.61
CA ARG A 419 7.95 -23.63 8.99
C ARG A 419 7.27 -22.74 7.95
N LEU A 420 7.65 -21.47 7.95
CA LEU A 420 7.23 -20.45 6.99
C LEU A 420 8.41 -19.52 6.71
N PRO A 421 8.45 -18.84 5.55
CA PRO A 421 9.53 -17.89 5.26
C PRO A 421 9.56 -16.77 6.30
N LEU A 422 10.76 -16.50 6.82
CA LEU A 422 11.03 -15.40 7.72
C LEU A 422 11.69 -14.27 6.95
N ILE A 423 11.40 -13.03 7.33
CA ILE A 423 11.99 -11.85 6.68
C ILE A 423 12.85 -11.10 7.71
N LEU A 424 14.05 -10.71 7.30
CA LEU A 424 14.94 -9.83 8.06
C LEU A 424 15.41 -8.67 7.19
N TRP A 425 15.66 -7.53 7.80
CA TRP A 425 16.28 -6.39 7.12
C TRP A 425 17.74 -6.63 6.75
N THR A 426 18.24 -5.88 5.76
CA THR A 426 19.69 -5.72 5.57
C THR A 426 20.32 -5.09 6.81
N SER A 427 21.33 -5.74 7.38
CA SER A 427 21.99 -5.35 8.62
C SER A 427 23.37 -6.02 8.72
N THR A 428 24.09 -5.80 9.83
CA THR A 428 25.37 -6.49 10.08
C THR A 428 25.21 -8.01 10.08
N LEU A 429 24.08 -8.57 10.55
CA LEU A 429 23.83 -10.02 10.52
C LEU A 429 23.69 -10.56 9.10
N THR A 430 23.04 -9.79 8.24
CA THR A 430 22.70 -10.21 6.87
C THR A 430 23.75 -9.76 5.85
N ASP A 431 24.89 -9.20 6.27
CA ASP A 431 25.99 -8.85 5.36
C ASP A 431 26.41 -10.07 4.51
N PHE A 432 26.47 -9.85 3.20
CA PHE A 432 26.65 -10.96 2.25
C PHE A 432 27.99 -11.67 2.43
N THR A 433 28.99 -11.10 3.10
CA THR A 433 30.29 -11.73 3.27
C THR A 433 30.26 -12.90 4.27
N HIS A 434 29.28 -12.92 5.18
CA HIS A 434 29.19 -13.93 6.24
C HIS A 434 27.77 -14.46 6.53
N ILE A 435 26.73 -13.97 5.84
CA ILE A 435 25.33 -14.38 6.07
C ILE A 435 25.11 -15.90 6.13
N ASP A 436 25.79 -16.68 5.27
CA ASP A 436 25.65 -18.14 5.20
C ASP A 436 26.14 -18.86 6.49
N ASN A 437 26.87 -18.17 7.36
CA ASN A 437 27.29 -18.71 8.66
C ASN A 437 26.14 -18.68 9.69
N PHE A 438 25.09 -17.90 9.43
CA PHE A 438 24.03 -17.58 10.38
C PHE A 438 22.65 -17.95 9.86
N LEU A 439 22.37 -17.68 8.58
CA LEU A 439 21.02 -17.79 8.00
C LEU A 439 21.02 -18.69 6.77
N ASP A 440 19.92 -19.42 6.56
CA ASP A 440 19.67 -20.18 5.33
C ASP A 440 18.74 -19.39 4.39
N LYS A 441 19.13 -19.26 3.11
CA LYS A 441 18.34 -18.58 2.06
C LYS A 441 16.96 -19.21 1.79
N ASP A 442 16.77 -20.48 2.15
CA ASP A 442 15.51 -21.20 1.98
C ASP A 442 14.53 -20.84 3.11
N ASP A 443 15.05 -20.56 4.31
CA ASP A 443 14.27 -20.12 5.48
C ASP A 443 14.08 -18.59 5.52
N TYR A 444 15.07 -17.81 5.06
CA TYR A 444 15.09 -16.35 5.15
C TYR A 444 14.98 -15.62 3.80
N ILE A 445 14.14 -14.59 3.79
CA ILE A 445 14.05 -13.54 2.77
C ILE A 445 14.70 -12.28 3.36
N ILE A 446 15.43 -11.52 2.53
CA ILE A 446 16.08 -10.29 3.00
C ILE A 446 15.37 -9.06 2.43
N GLN A 447 14.86 -8.19 3.32
CA GLN A 447 14.30 -6.91 2.93
C GLN A 447 15.42 -5.85 2.88
N VAL A 448 15.65 -5.31 1.69
CA VAL A 448 16.79 -4.44 1.41
C VAL A 448 16.38 -2.99 1.55
N TRP A 449 16.99 -2.30 2.50
CA TRP A 449 16.84 -0.85 2.64
C TRP A 449 18.07 -0.04 2.26
N THR A 450 19.22 -0.67 1.95
CA THR A 450 20.37 0.03 1.36
C THR A 450 20.02 0.67 0.01
N THR A 451 20.87 1.57 -0.52
CA THR A 451 20.68 2.10 -1.89
C THR A 451 20.59 0.99 -2.94
N GLY A 452 19.86 1.25 -4.04
CA GLY A 452 19.69 0.25 -5.11
C GLY A 452 20.99 -0.17 -5.82
N SER A 453 22.09 0.58 -5.66
CA SER A 453 23.41 0.29 -6.23
C SER A 453 24.37 -0.37 -5.24
N SER A 454 23.94 -0.64 -4.00
CA SER A 454 24.78 -1.21 -2.96
C SER A 454 25.37 -2.58 -3.36
N PRO A 455 26.67 -2.84 -3.13
CA PRO A 455 27.27 -4.16 -3.33
C PRO A 455 26.57 -5.27 -2.55
N GLN A 456 25.97 -4.93 -1.40
CA GLN A 456 25.19 -5.85 -0.57
C GLN A 456 24.08 -6.54 -1.37
N VAL A 457 23.37 -5.81 -2.23
CA VAL A 457 22.29 -6.35 -3.06
C VAL A 457 22.84 -7.39 -4.03
N THR A 458 23.93 -7.07 -4.72
CA THR A 458 24.54 -8.00 -5.69
C THR A 458 25.11 -9.23 -4.99
N GLY A 459 25.79 -9.06 -3.85
CA GLY A 459 26.37 -10.16 -3.08
C GLY A 459 25.32 -11.13 -2.54
N LEU A 460 24.20 -10.62 -2.00
CA LEU A 460 23.08 -11.46 -1.56
C LEU A 460 22.44 -12.24 -2.70
N LEU A 461 22.24 -11.60 -3.86
CA LEU A 461 21.70 -12.25 -5.06
C LEU A 461 22.64 -13.32 -5.62
N GLU A 462 23.96 -13.09 -5.59
CA GLU A 462 24.96 -14.07 -6.00
C GLU A 462 25.00 -15.29 -5.08
N LYS A 463 24.68 -15.11 -3.79
CA LYS A 463 24.48 -16.21 -2.83
C LYS A 463 23.12 -16.89 -2.93
N GLY A 464 22.20 -16.37 -3.75
CA GLY A 464 20.90 -16.98 -3.99
C GLY A 464 19.80 -16.59 -2.99
N TYR A 465 20.00 -15.54 -2.18
CA TYR A 465 18.95 -15.03 -1.31
C TYR A 465 17.85 -14.33 -2.11
N ARG A 466 16.62 -14.49 -1.63
CA ARG A 466 15.45 -13.81 -2.15
C ARG A 466 15.34 -12.44 -1.51
N LEU A 467 15.04 -11.41 -2.31
CA LEU A 467 15.00 -10.04 -1.84
C LEU A 467 13.63 -9.38 -2.00
N ILE A 468 13.27 -8.54 -1.05
CA ILE A 468 12.23 -7.51 -1.15
C ILE A 468 12.94 -6.16 -1.22
N MET A 469 12.68 -5.38 -2.26
CA MET A 469 13.34 -4.08 -2.45
C MET A 469 12.59 -2.96 -1.74
N SER A 470 13.26 -2.30 -0.80
CA SER A 470 12.79 -1.14 -0.05
C SER A 470 13.89 -0.07 0.03
N ASN A 471 14.72 0.05 -1.01
CA ASN A 471 15.91 0.89 -1.02
C ASN A 471 15.60 2.36 -0.66
N TYR A 472 16.25 2.88 0.39
CA TYR A 472 15.87 4.16 1.01
C TYR A 472 15.95 5.35 0.06
N ASP A 473 16.79 5.28 -0.98
CA ASP A 473 16.93 6.35 -1.95
C ASP A 473 15.73 6.49 -2.89
N ALA A 474 14.82 5.52 -2.94
CA ALA A 474 13.61 5.58 -3.78
C ALA A 474 12.31 5.15 -3.08
N LEU A 475 12.35 4.43 -1.96
CA LEU A 475 11.17 3.78 -1.39
C LEU A 475 10.85 4.17 0.06
N TYR A 476 11.61 5.08 0.66
CA TYR A 476 11.31 5.63 1.99
C TYR A 476 10.43 6.87 1.88
N PHE A 477 9.16 6.73 2.26
CA PHE A 477 8.13 7.75 2.06
C PHE A 477 8.06 8.77 3.21
N ASP A 478 8.80 8.53 4.28
CA ASP A 478 9.07 9.42 5.41
C ASP A 478 10.12 10.50 5.07
N CYS A 479 10.94 10.35 4.03
CA CYS A 479 11.99 11.31 3.69
C CYS A 479 11.46 12.68 3.24
N GLY A 480 12.22 13.74 3.57
CA GLY A 480 12.04 15.08 3.00
C GLY A 480 11.41 16.13 3.90
N PHE A 481 11.08 15.78 5.14
CA PHE A 481 10.47 16.70 6.10
C PHE A 481 11.53 17.32 7.03
N GLY A 482 11.09 18.18 7.96
CA GLY A 482 11.99 18.78 8.95
C GLY A 482 12.61 17.72 9.87
N ALA A 483 13.77 17.99 10.47
CA ALA A 483 14.33 17.11 11.48
C ALA A 483 13.37 16.99 12.68
N TRP A 484 13.15 15.77 13.19
CA TRP A 484 12.37 15.56 14.41
C TRP A 484 13.24 15.61 15.68
N VAL A 485 14.56 15.38 15.54
CA VAL A 485 15.58 15.71 16.54
C VAL A 485 16.48 16.82 16.00
N GLY A 486 16.61 17.94 16.73
CA GLY A 486 17.48 19.05 16.35
C GLY A 486 16.88 19.96 15.28
N GLU A 487 17.72 20.42 14.34
CA GLU A 487 17.36 21.39 13.29
C GLU A 487 17.66 20.82 11.89
N GLY A 488 17.10 21.42 10.84
CA GLY A 488 17.31 21.00 9.45
C GLY A 488 16.23 20.05 8.94
N ASN A 489 16.65 18.99 8.25
CA ASN A 489 15.77 18.00 7.63
C ASN A 489 16.02 16.60 8.19
N ASN A 490 15.04 15.70 8.05
CA ASN A 490 15.23 14.31 8.45
C ASN A 490 16.30 13.58 7.61
N TRP A 491 16.78 12.45 8.13
CA TRP A 491 18.05 11.84 7.75
C TRP A 491 18.18 11.44 6.27
N CYS A 492 17.09 11.02 5.63
CA CYS A 492 17.07 10.54 4.24
C CYS A 492 16.55 11.57 3.23
N SER A 493 16.42 12.84 3.64
CA SER A 493 16.04 13.93 2.74
C SER A 493 16.95 14.01 1.51
N PRO A 494 16.42 14.40 0.33
CA PRO A 494 15.16 15.12 0.08
C PRO A 494 13.90 14.23 -0.05
N TYR A 495 12.73 14.87 -0.17
CA TYR A 495 11.46 14.18 -0.48
C TYR A 495 11.57 13.41 -1.80
N ILE A 496 11.09 12.17 -1.78
CA ILE A 496 11.12 11.28 -2.95
C ILE A 496 9.84 11.47 -3.76
N GLY A 497 9.95 12.11 -4.92
CA GLY A 497 8.83 12.27 -5.87
C GLY A 497 8.45 10.96 -6.56
N TRP A 498 7.19 10.86 -6.99
CA TRP A 498 6.63 9.66 -7.63
C TRP A 498 7.43 9.20 -8.87
N GLN A 499 8.07 10.14 -9.58
CA GLN A 499 8.92 9.87 -10.74
C GLN A 499 10.10 8.96 -10.37
N LYS A 500 10.75 9.25 -9.23
CA LYS A 500 11.89 8.46 -8.74
C LYS A 500 11.46 7.07 -8.29
N VAL A 501 10.29 6.97 -7.64
CA VAL A 501 9.66 5.70 -7.27
C VAL A 501 9.37 4.86 -8.53
N TYR A 502 8.77 5.49 -9.54
CA TYR A 502 8.39 4.84 -10.79
C TYR A 502 9.60 4.28 -11.55
N ASP A 503 10.69 5.04 -11.62
CA ASP A 503 11.89 4.65 -12.36
C ASP A 503 12.80 3.67 -11.61
N ASN A 504 12.57 3.47 -10.30
CA ASN A 504 13.29 2.50 -9.48
C ASN A 504 12.92 1.07 -9.88
N SER A 505 13.69 0.47 -10.78
CA SER A 505 13.41 -0.84 -11.37
C SER A 505 14.18 -1.97 -10.65
N PRO A 506 13.48 -2.88 -9.95
CA PRO A 506 14.11 -4.05 -9.36
C PRO A 506 14.80 -4.95 -10.40
N ALA A 507 14.27 -5.03 -11.63
CA ALA A 507 14.92 -5.81 -12.69
C ALA A 507 16.25 -5.19 -13.11
N LYS A 508 16.36 -3.86 -13.19
CA LYS A 508 17.63 -3.17 -13.48
C LYS A 508 18.64 -3.32 -12.34
N ILE A 509 18.18 -3.28 -11.09
CA ILE A 509 19.03 -3.51 -9.90
C ILE A 509 19.59 -4.93 -9.90
N ALA A 510 18.73 -5.94 -10.03
CA ALA A 510 19.11 -7.34 -9.89
C ALA A 510 19.75 -7.95 -11.16
N LYS A 511 19.60 -7.31 -12.32
CA LYS A 511 20.15 -7.76 -13.61
C LYS A 511 19.79 -9.23 -13.91
N LYS A 512 20.79 -10.10 -14.02
CA LYS A 512 20.62 -11.54 -14.29
C LYS A 512 19.90 -12.30 -13.15
N HIS A 513 19.90 -11.75 -11.94
CA HIS A 513 19.29 -12.35 -10.75
C HIS A 513 17.85 -11.88 -10.47
N LYS A 514 17.19 -11.22 -11.43
CA LYS A 514 15.81 -10.70 -11.26
C LYS A 514 14.77 -11.71 -10.77
N HIS A 515 15.01 -13.02 -10.98
CA HIS A 515 14.12 -14.10 -10.51
C HIS A 515 14.17 -14.32 -9.00
N LEU A 516 15.19 -13.80 -8.31
CA LEU A 516 15.31 -13.82 -6.85
C LEU A 516 14.65 -12.60 -6.18
N ILE A 517 14.27 -11.59 -6.97
CA ILE A 517 13.49 -10.47 -6.46
C ILE A 517 12.04 -10.90 -6.34
N LEU A 518 11.53 -10.91 -5.12
CA LEU A 518 10.12 -11.21 -4.84
C LEU A 518 9.21 -10.02 -5.15
N GLY A 519 9.78 -8.82 -5.15
CA GLY A 519 9.14 -7.56 -5.49
C GLY A 519 9.72 -6.42 -4.66
N GLY A 520 8.86 -5.54 -4.16
CA GLY A 520 9.30 -4.39 -3.38
C GLY A 520 8.19 -3.81 -2.50
N GLU A 521 8.60 -2.84 -1.68
CA GLU A 521 7.75 -2.25 -0.66
C GLU A 521 8.09 -0.76 -0.46
N ALA A 522 7.05 0.07 -0.39
CA ALA A 522 7.19 1.45 0.06
C ALA A 522 7.15 1.46 1.58
N ALA A 523 8.19 2.00 2.22
CA ALA A 523 8.26 2.11 3.67
C ALA A 523 7.73 3.47 4.12
N LEU A 524 6.69 3.46 4.95
CA LEU A 524 6.27 4.64 5.71
C LEU A 524 6.61 4.40 7.19
N TRP A 525 7.82 4.80 7.55
CA TRP A 525 8.22 5.00 8.94
C TRP A 525 7.48 6.20 9.54
N SER A 526 7.21 6.13 10.85
CA SER A 526 6.17 6.95 11.46
C SER A 526 6.67 7.86 12.58
N GLU A 527 7.95 8.18 12.64
CA GLU A 527 8.48 9.22 13.54
C GLU A 527 7.78 10.57 13.26
N GLN A 528 7.39 10.81 12.01
CA GLN A 528 6.74 12.04 11.54
C GLN A 528 5.47 11.78 10.70
N SER A 529 4.81 10.63 10.90
CA SER A 529 3.53 10.32 10.27
C SER A 529 2.56 9.70 11.27
N ASP A 530 1.26 9.91 11.06
CA ASP A 530 0.17 9.35 11.86
C ASP A 530 -1.10 9.27 10.99
N SER A 531 -2.25 8.96 11.59
CA SER A 531 -3.55 8.87 10.90
C SER A 531 -3.89 10.12 10.06
N SER A 532 -3.40 11.31 10.42
CA SER A 532 -3.75 12.57 9.75
C SER A 532 -2.92 12.83 8.50
N THR A 533 -1.77 12.17 8.37
CA THR A 533 -0.82 12.36 7.25
C THR A 533 -0.69 11.12 6.36
N LEU A 534 -1.17 9.96 6.81
CA LEU A 534 -1.06 8.67 6.10
C LEU A 534 -1.33 8.79 4.59
N ASP A 535 -2.48 9.34 4.24
CA ASP A 535 -2.96 9.38 2.86
C ASP A 535 -2.04 10.17 1.94
N ASN A 536 -1.57 11.35 2.37
CA ASN A 536 -0.71 12.19 1.55
C ASN A 536 0.75 11.70 1.51
N ARG A 537 1.17 10.90 2.51
CA ARG A 537 2.49 10.25 2.48
C ARG A 537 2.50 9.10 1.49
N LEU A 538 1.47 8.26 1.50
CA LEU A 538 1.40 7.08 0.63
C LEU A 538 0.98 7.44 -0.80
N TRP A 539 -0.05 8.26 -0.97
CA TRP A 539 -0.74 8.40 -2.25
C TRP A 539 -0.46 9.77 -2.89
N PRO A 540 -0.18 9.83 -4.20
CA PRO A 540 -0.21 8.72 -5.18
C PRO A 540 1.15 8.02 -5.39
N ARG A 541 2.19 8.30 -4.58
CA ARG A 541 3.53 7.70 -4.78
C ARG A 541 3.52 6.16 -4.75
N ALA A 542 2.71 5.54 -3.89
CA ALA A 542 2.56 4.09 -3.82
C ALA A 542 1.91 3.51 -5.09
N ALA A 543 1.12 4.29 -5.83
CA ALA A 543 0.62 3.88 -7.14
C ALA A 543 1.77 3.75 -8.15
N ALA A 544 2.81 4.59 -8.06
CA ALA A 544 4.02 4.49 -8.88
C ALA A 544 4.73 3.14 -8.65
N LEU A 545 4.91 2.77 -7.38
CA LEU A 545 5.44 1.46 -7.01
C LEU A 545 4.54 0.34 -7.52
N ALA A 546 3.21 0.50 -7.43
CA ALA A 546 2.26 -0.51 -7.85
C ALA A 546 2.39 -0.84 -9.34
N GLU A 547 2.49 0.15 -10.23
CA GLU A 547 2.71 -0.12 -11.65
C GLU A 547 4.11 -0.65 -11.93
N ARG A 548 5.13 -0.15 -11.25
CA ARG A 548 6.48 -0.70 -11.33
C ARG A 548 6.48 -2.19 -11.02
N LEU A 549 5.90 -2.62 -9.90
CA LEU A 549 5.91 -4.03 -9.50
C LEU A 549 4.88 -4.90 -10.25
N TRP A 550 3.80 -4.30 -10.75
CA TRP A 550 2.82 -5.03 -11.56
C TRP A 550 3.36 -5.30 -12.97
N ALA A 551 3.92 -4.29 -13.63
CA ALA A 551 4.23 -4.34 -15.06
C ALA A 551 5.72 -4.32 -15.42
N GLU A 552 6.60 -3.97 -14.48
CA GLU A 552 8.03 -3.71 -14.69
C GLU A 552 8.33 -3.01 -16.03
N PRO A 553 7.77 -1.81 -16.27
CA PRO A 553 7.85 -1.19 -17.59
C PRO A 553 9.29 -0.86 -18.01
N ASP A 554 9.57 -0.96 -19.30
CA ASP A 554 10.85 -0.62 -19.91
C ASP A 554 11.01 0.89 -20.17
N HIS A 555 9.89 1.63 -20.26
CA HIS A 555 9.85 3.08 -20.31
C HIS A 555 9.98 3.77 -18.94
N THR A 556 10.27 5.08 -18.97
CA THR A 556 10.36 5.95 -17.79
C THR A 556 9.01 6.55 -17.39
N TRP A 557 8.97 7.23 -16.25
CA TRP A 557 7.77 7.90 -15.70
C TRP A 557 7.04 8.83 -16.67
N HIS A 558 7.73 9.50 -17.60
CA HIS A 558 7.11 10.42 -18.57
C HIS A 558 5.95 9.79 -19.36
N GLU A 559 6.08 8.52 -19.76
CA GLU A 559 5.06 7.81 -20.52
C GLU A 559 3.84 7.42 -19.66
N ALA A 560 4.00 7.43 -18.34
CA ALA A 560 2.96 7.13 -17.37
C ALA A 560 2.30 8.37 -16.77
N GLU A 561 2.87 9.57 -16.97
CA GLU A 561 2.47 10.83 -16.33
C GLU A 561 0.96 11.08 -16.40
N HIS A 562 0.36 11.06 -17.60
CA HIS A 562 -1.06 11.36 -17.76
C HIS A 562 -1.98 10.35 -17.05
N ARG A 563 -1.58 9.08 -16.98
CA ARG A 563 -2.32 8.05 -16.23
C ARG A 563 -2.08 8.18 -14.72
N MET A 564 -0.88 8.60 -14.30
CA MET A 564 -0.56 8.91 -12.91
C MET A 564 -1.44 10.05 -12.38
N LEU A 565 -1.59 11.12 -13.15
CA LEU A 565 -2.48 12.23 -12.81
C LEU A 565 -3.93 11.74 -12.68
N HIS A 566 -4.39 10.85 -13.56
CA HIS A 566 -5.73 10.29 -13.48
C HIS A 566 -5.95 9.40 -12.24
N ILE A 567 -5.03 8.48 -11.93
CA ILE A 567 -5.17 7.59 -10.76
C ILE A 567 -5.18 8.39 -9.46
N ARG A 568 -4.45 9.52 -9.39
CA ARG A 568 -4.54 10.46 -8.27
C ARG A 568 -5.96 10.99 -8.09
N GLU A 569 -6.60 11.49 -9.15
CA GLU A 569 -7.99 11.97 -9.07
C GLU A 569 -8.98 10.85 -8.71
N ARG A 570 -8.75 9.63 -9.20
CA ARG A 570 -9.54 8.47 -8.82
C ARG A 570 -9.42 8.15 -7.32
N LEU A 571 -8.21 8.20 -6.75
CA LEU A 571 -8.00 7.99 -5.31
C LEU A 571 -8.70 9.08 -4.48
N VAL A 572 -8.65 10.35 -4.91
CA VAL A 572 -9.39 11.44 -4.27
C VAL A 572 -10.91 11.18 -4.26
N ARG A 573 -11.48 10.73 -5.39
CA ARG A 573 -12.90 10.34 -5.45
C ARG A 573 -13.26 9.16 -4.57
N MET A 574 -12.28 8.29 -4.29
CA MET A 574 -12.44 7.18 -3.34
C MET A 574 -12.37 7.63 -1.86
N GLY A 575 -12.11 8.91 -1.60
CA GLY A 575 -12.01 9.48 -0.26
C GLY A 575 -10.59 9.49 0.31
N THR A 576 -9.57 9.17 -0.50
CA THR A 576 -8.17 9.25 -0.10
C THR A 576 -7.68 10.69 -0.22
N GLN A 577 -7.07 11.23 0.83
CA GLN A 577 -6.47 12.57 0.82
C GLN A 577 -5.09 12.56 0.13
N ALA A 578 -5.07 12.13 -1.14
CA ALA A 578 -3.86 11.96 -1.92
C ALA A 578 -3.18 13.30 -2.23
N ASP A 579 -1.84 13.30 -2.17
CA ASP A 579 -1.03 14.48 -2.44
C ASP A 579 -1.27 15.01 -3.86
N SER A 580 -1.13 16.32 -4.02
CA SER A 580 -1.31 16.98 -5.30
C SER A 580 -0.01 16.94 -6.08
N LEU A 581 -0.02 16.33 -7.27
CA LEU A 581 1.17 16.22 -8.12
C LEU A 581 1.44 17.49 -8.92
N GLU A 582 0.40 18.04 -9.53
CA GLU A 582 0.48 19.14 -10.49
C GLU A 582 -0.78 20.02 -10.41
N PRO A 583 -0.75 21.24 -10.97
CA PRO A 583 -1.98 21.99 -11.21
C PRO A 583 -2.96 21.18 -12.04
N GLU A 584 -4.24 21.15 -11.67
CA GLU A 584 -5.29 20.46 -12.43
C GLU A 584 -5.37 20.95 -13.89
N TRP A 585 -4.91 22.19 -14.15
CA TRP A 585 -4.74 22.71 -15.49
C TRP A 585 -3.86 21.81 -16.38
N CYS A 586 -2.78 21.23 -15.85
CA CYS A 586 -1.90 20.31 -16.59
C CYS A 586 -2.66 19.03 -16.97
N TYR A 587 -3.44 18.47 -16.05
CA TYR A 587 -4.31 17.32 -16.31
C TYR A 587 -5.34 17.60 -17.42
N GLN A 588 -5.88 18.82 -17.48
CA GLN A 588 -6.85 19.24 -18.51
C GLN A 588 -6.22 19.68 -19.85
N ASN A 589 -4.90 19.89 -19.90
CA ASN A 589 -4.18 20.46 -21.06
C ASN A 589 -2.87 19.69 -21.33
N GLU A 590 -2.98 18.41 -21.65
CA GLU A 590 -1.84 17.49 -21.84
C GLU A 590 -0.76 18.04 -22.79
N GLY A 591 0.50 17.87 -22.40
CA GLY A 591 1.67 18.32 -23.17
C GLY A 591 2.02 19.81 -23.04
N ASN A 592 1.32 20.58 -22.20
CA ASN A 592 1.66 22.00 -21.93
C ASN A 592 2.47 22.22 -20.64
N CYS A 593 2.61 21.18 -19.80
CA CYS A 593 3.42 21.21 -18.59
C CYS A 593 4.59 20.25 -18.77
N TYR A 594 5.76 20.77 -19.16
CA TYR A 594 6.97 19.96 -19.41
C TYR A 594 8.22 20.77 -19.03
N ARG A 595 9.32 20.08 -18.73
CA ARG A 595 10.63 20.69 -18.49
C ARG A 595 11.77 19.81 -18.96
#